data_AF-A0A413FCW7-F1
#
_entry.id   AF-A0A413FCW7-F1
#
_cell.length_a   1.000
_cell.length_b   1.000
_cell.length_c   1.000
_cell.angle_alpha   90.00
_cell.angle_beta   90.00
_cell.angle_gamma   90.00
#
_symmetry.space_group_name_H-M   'P 1'
#
loop_
_entity.id
_entity.type
_entity.pdbx_description
1 polymer ?
#
loop_
_entity_poly.entity_id
_entity_poly.type
_entity_poly.pdbx_seq_one_letter_code
_entity_poly.pdbx_strand_id
1 'polypeptide(L)'
;MNMRLVRFTKWLLDVMFVVGIGITVGIPVIFYVIGGYIEAFRKYYLIQCALYMLSGVLALLIVAELRKMFATVLKDRAFVWENAASLKRMGKCSFLIAALSVARLPLAPTPATAVVIIVFSIAGLFCFVLCQVFEKAIQYKEENDLTI
;
A
#
# COMPACT_ATOMS: atom_id res chain seq x y z
N MET A 1 -21.98 -3.29 15.37
CA MET A 1 -20.85 -3.70 14.49
C MET A 1 -20.56 -5.19 14.70
N ASN A 2 -20.45 -6.00 13.64
CA ASN A 2 -20.20 -7.44 13.78
C ASN A 2 -18.76 -7.69 14.28
N MET A 3 -18.62 -7.97 15.58
CA MET A 3 -17.33 -8.08 16.28
C MET A 3 -16.42 -9.17 15.69
N ARG A 4 -17.00 -10.21 15.09
CA ARG A 4 -16.24 -11.28 14.41
C ARG A 4 -15.58 -10.79 13.14
N LEU A 5 -16.31 -10.03 12.31
CA LEU A 5 -15.79 -9.47 11.06
C LEU A 5 -14.66 -8.48 11.32
N VAL A 6 -14.87 -7.60 12.29
CA VAL A 6 -13.86 -6.63 12.76
C VAL A 6 -12.56 -7.30 13.22
N ARG A 7 -12.68 -8.35 14.05
CA ARG A 7 -11.53 -9.06 14.58
C ARG A 7 -10.79 -9.81 13.46
N PHE A 8 -11.54 -10.41 12.53
CA PHE A 8 -10.99 -11.08 11.37
C PHE A 8 -10.19 -10.11 10.48
N THR A 9 -10.77 -8.96 10.12
CA THR A 9 -10.09 -7.97 9.27
C THR A 9 -8.84 -7.42 9.94
N LYS A 10 -8.87 -7.16 11.25
CA LYS A 10 -7.68 -6.71 11.99
C LYS A 10 -6.58 -7.77 11.98
N TRP A 11 -6.94 -9.02 12.26
CA TRP A 11 -6.01 -10.14 12.24
C TRP A 11 -5.41 -10.35 10.84
N LEU A 12 -6.22 -10.28 9.79
CA LEU A 12 -5.77 -10.38 8.41
C LEU A 12 -4.73 -9.30 8.08
N LEU A 13 -4.99 -8.05 8.45
CA LEU A 13 -4.06 -6.94 8.24
C LEU A 13 -2.73 -7.11 8.99
N ASP A 14 -2.79 -7.62 10.23
CA ASP A 14 -1.58 -7.89 11.02
C ASP A 14 -0.75 -9.00 10.38
N VAL A 15 -1.38 -10.08 9.90
CA VAL A 15 -0.73 -11.16 9.17
C VAL A 15 -0.10 -10.65 7.87
N MET A 16 -0.84 -9.88 7.07
CA MET A 16 -0.34 -9.29 5.83
C MET A 16 0.90 -8.42 6.07
N PHE A 17 0.92 -7.65 7.16
CA PHE A 17 2.05 -6.80 7.51
C PHE A 17 3.29 -7.62 7.90
N VAL A 18 3.14 -8.62 8.77
CA VAL A 18 4.25 -9.48 9.22
C VAL A 18 4.82 -10.30 8.07
N VAL A 19 3.94 -10.94 7.28
CA VAL A 19 4.34 -11.70 6.09
C VAL A 19 5.02 -10.79 5.07
N GLY A 20 4.48 -9.58 4.85
CA GLY A 20 5.08 -8.60 3.95
C GLY A 20 6.49 -8.18 4.35
N ILE A 21 6.77 -8.04 5.65
CA ILE A 21 8.13 -7.76 6.16
C ILE A 21 9.04 -8.93 5.83
N GLY A 22 8.62 -10.16 6.14
CA GLY A 22 9.40 -11.36 5.85
C GLY A 22 9.74 -11.51 4.37
N ILE A 23 8.76 -11.27 3.48
CA ILE A 23 8.98 -11.29 2.03
C ILE A 23 9.93 -10.18 1.61
N THR A 24 9.75 -8.95 2.10
CA THR A 24 10.56 -7.79 1.70
C THR A 24 12.03 -7.98 2.08
N VAL A 25 12.31 -8.45 3.30
CA VAL A 25 13.67 -8.76 3.76
C VAL A 25 14.23 -9.98 3.03
N GLY A 26 13.38 -10.94 2.67
CA GLY A 26 13.74 -12.15 1.93
C GLY A 26 14.03 -11.95 0.44
N ILE A 27 13.71 -10.80 -0.15
CA ILE A 27 13.88 -10.54 -1.60
C ILE A 27 15.26 -10.92 -2.13
N PRO A 28 16.40 -10.54 -1.49
CA PRO A 28 17.73 -10.91 -1.99
C PRO A 28 17.91 -12.43 -2.06
N VAL A 29 17.52 -13.15 -1.00
CA VAL A 29 17.65 -14.61 -0.94
C VAL A 29 16.75 -15.27 -1.99
N ILE A 30 15.51 -14.80 -2.13
CA ILE A 30 14.55 -15.29 -3.14
C ILE A 30 15.12 -15.10 -4.55
N PHE A 31 15.68 -13.93 -4.85
CA PHE A 31 16.23 -13.64 -6.18
C PHE A 31 17.53 -14.36 -6.43
N TYR A 32 18.32 -14.66 -5.40
CA TYR A 32 19.52 -15.46 -5.54
C TYR A 32 19.16 -16.90 -5.95
N VAL A 33 18.15 -17.50 -5.31
CA VAL A 33 17.67 -18.85 -5.66
C VAL A 33 17.04 -18.87 -7.05
N ILE A 34 16.16 -17.90 -7.37
CA ILE A 34 15.49 -17.82 -8.68
C ILE A 34 16.48 -17.46 -9.81
N GLY A 35 17.49 -16.65 -9.52
CA GLY A 35 18.56 -16.28 -10.45
C GLY A 35 19.42 -17.45 -10.91
N GLY A 36 19.36 -18.59 -10.20
CA GLY A 36 19.92 -19.86 -10.66
C GLY A 36 19.16 -20.48 -11.84
N TYR A 37 17.88 -20.14 -12.02
CA TYR A 37 17.01 -20.67 -13.08
C TYR A 37 16.76 -19.66 -14.20
N ILE A 38 16.80 -18.35 -13.92
CA ILE A 38 16.46 -17.29 -14.89
C ILE A 38 17.60 -16.27 -15.01
N GLU A 39 18.26 -16.22 -16.17
CA GLU A 39 19.42 -15.35 -16.40
C GLU A 39 19.13 -13.85 -16.30
N ALA A 40 17.89 -13.42 -16.61
CA ALA A 40 17.47 -12.03 -16.49
C ALA A 40 17.56 -11.50 -15.05
N PHE A 41 17.35 -12.37 -14.05
CA PHE A 41 17.53 -12.03 -12.63
C PHE A 41 19.00 -12.00 -12.22
N ARG A 42 19.87 -12.75 -12.90
CA ARG A 42 21.33 -12.75 -12.65
C ARG A 42 22.00 -11.49 -13.18
N LYS A 43 21.64 -11.03 -14.39
CA LYS A 43 22.27 -9.87 -15.05
C LYS A 43 21.98 -8.53 -14.36
N TYR A 44 20.77 -8.34 -13.85
CA TYR A 44 20.33 -7.12 -13.18
C TYR A 44 20.00 -7.33 -11.69
N TYR A 45 20.64 -8.31 -11.05
CA TYR A 45 20.31 -8.76 -9.70
C TYR A 45 20.20 -7.61 -8.67
N LEU A 46 21.24 -6.77 -8.57
CA LEU A 46 21.27 -5.68 -7.59
C LEU A 46 20.19 -4.63 -7.83
N ILE A 47 19.99 -4.22 -9.08
CA ILE A 47 18.99 -3.22 -9.46
C ILE A 47 17.57 -3.77 -9.23
N GLN A 48 17.31 -5.01 -9.60
CA GLN A 48 16.02 -5.65 -9.35
C GLN A 48 15.76 -5.79 -7.85
N CYS A 49 16.74 -6.25 -7.05
CA CYS A 49 16.59 -6.34 -5.60
C CYS A 49 16.26 -4.97 -4.98
N ALA A 50 16.96 -3.91 -5.38
CA ALA A 50 16.70 -2.56 -4.88
C ALA A 50 15.29 -2.07 -5.24
N LEU A 51 14.86 -2.22 -6.50
CA LEU A 51 13.52 -1.80 -6.96
C LEU A 51 12.40 -2.55 -6.25
N TYR A 52 12.57 -3.85 -6.03
CA TYR A 52 11.58 -4.67 -5.33
C TYR A 52 11.57 -4.43 -3.83
N MET A 53 12.72 -4.25 -3.20
CA MET A 53 12.75 -3.89 -1.77
C MET A 53 12.12 -2.52 -1.55
N LEU A 54 12.40 -1.54 -2.40
CA LEU A 54 11.78 -0.22 -2.32
C LEU A 54 10.26 -0.31 -2.51
N SER A 55 9.79 -1.06 -3.51
CA SER A 55 8.37 -1.33 -3.71
C SER A 55 7.74 -2.06 -2.52
N GLY A 56 8.45 -3.02 -1.92
CA GLY A 56 8.02 -3.76 -0.73
C GLY A 56 7.87 -2.86 0.49
N VAL A 57 8.84 -1.96 0.72
CA VAL A 57 8.75 -0.95 1.79
C VAL A 57 7.54 -0.02 1.57
N LEU A 58 7.31 0.46 0.35
CA LEU A 58 6.14 1.28 0.04
C LEU A 58 4.83 0.52 0.26
N ALA A 59 4.77 -0.76 -0.11
CA ALA A 59 3.60 -1.61 0.13
C ALA A 59 3.35 -1.81 1.63
N LEU A 60 4.41 -2.00 2.42
CA LEU A 60 4.32 -2.07 3.88
C LEU A 60 3.83 -0.76 4.49
N LEU A 61 4.24 0.40 3.97
CA LEU A 61 3.72 1.70 4.40
C LEU A 61 2.22 1.82 4.10
N ILE A 62 1.74 1.35 2.95
CA ILE A 62 0.30 1.33 2.62
C ILE A 62 -0.46 0.48 3.65
N VAL A 63 0.02 -0.73 3.95
CA VAL A 63 -0.62 -1.61 4.93
C VAL A 63 -0.57 -0.99 6.33
N ALA A 64 0.52 -0.32 6.70
CA ALA A 64 0.64 0.36 7.99
C ALA A 64 -0.36 1.50 8.14
N GLU A 65 -0.55 2.34 7.12
CA GLU A 65 -1.55 3.41 7.12
C GLU A 65 -2.98 2.83 7.14
N LEU A 66 -3.23 1.74 6.41
CA LEU A 66 -4.50 1.04 6.47
C LEU A 66 -4.79 0.46 7.87
N ARG A 67 -3.78 -0.08 8.56
CA ARG A 67 -3.90 -0.55 9.95
C ARG A 67 -4.28 0.58 10.91
N LYS A 68 -3.69 1.77 10.76
CA LYS A 68 -4.04 2.95 11.55
C LYS A 68 -5.49 3.38 11.31
N MET A 69 -5.88 3.49 10.04
CA MET A 69 -7.25 3.85 9.66
C MET A 69 -8.27 2.84 10.16
N PHE A 70 -7.95 1.54 10.11
CA PHE A 70 -8.83 0.52 10.66
C PHE A 70 -8.96 0.68 12.19
N ALA A 71 -7.85 0.96 12.89
CA ALA A 71 -7.87 1.16 14.34
C ALA A 71 -8.71 2.36 14.79
N THR A 72 -8.78 3.44 14.01
CA THR A 72 -9.62 4.62 14.31
C THR A 72 -11.10 4.34 14.01
N VAL A 73 -11.41 3.64 12.91
CA VAL A 73 -12.77 3.18 12.58
C VAL A 73 -13.33 2.27 13.68
N LEU A 74 -12.50 1.39 14.26
CA LEU A 74 -12.90 0.52 15.37
C LEU A 74 -13.19 1.26 16.69
N LYS A 75 -12.72 2.50 16.81
CA LYS A 75 -13.01 3.39 17.95
C LYS A 75 -14.17 4.35 17.64
N ASP A 76 -14.99 4.03 16.63
CA ASP A 76 -16.09 4.85 16.12
C ASP A 76 -15.65 6.26 15.66
N ARG A 77 -14.36 6.44 15.35
CA ARG A 77 -13.76 7.68 14.86
C ARG A 77 -13.30 7.53 13.42
N ALA A 78 -14.25 7.26 12.53
CA ALA A 78 -13.97 7.05 11.10
C ALA A 78 -13.63 8.35 10.36
N PHE A 79 -14.30 9.46 10.68
CA PHE A 79 -14.11 10.76 10.03
C PHE A 79 -13.24 11.66 10.90
N VAL A 80 -11.93 11.44 10.82
CA VAL A 80 -10.90 12.27 11.48
C VAL A 80 -9.84 12.67 10.46
N TRP A 81 -9.23 13.84 10.62
CA TRP A 81 -8.19 14.36 9.73
C TRP A 81 -7.01 13.39 9.55
N GLU A 82 -6.72 12.59 10.58
CA GLU A 82 -5.70 11.53 10.56
C GLU A 82 -5.97 10.48 9.47
N ASN A 83 -7.24 10.11 9.25
CA ASN A 83 -7.63 9.11 8.25
C ASN A 83 -7.54 9.70 6.83
N ALA A 84 -7.91 10.97 6.65
CA ALA A 84 -7.71 11.68 5.40
C ALA A 84 -6.21 11.77 5.04
N ALA A 85 -5.37 12.14 6.01
CA ALA A 85 -3.92 12.16 5.82
C ALA A 85 -3.35 10.77 5.49
N SER A 86 -3.86 9.72 6.13
CA SER A 86 -3.50 8.32 5.85
C SER A 86 -3.85 7.92 4.41
N LEU A 87 -5.06 8.24 3.94
CA LEU A 87 -5.49 8.04 2.55
C LEU A 87 -4.57 8.76 1.55
N LYS A 88 -4.20 10.01 1.85
CA LYS A 88 -3.27 10.78 1.02
C LYS A 88 -1.89 10.12 0.92
N ARG A 89 -1.35 9.61 2.04
CA ARG A 89 -0.07 8.90 2.07
C ARG A 89 -0.15 7.58 1.31
N MET A 90 -1.23 6.81 1.50
CA MET A 90 -1.48 5.57 0.75
C MET A 90 -1.52 5.84 -0.75
N GLY A 91 -2.24 6.88 -1.18
CA GLY A 91 -2.31 7.29 -2.58
C GLY A 91 -0.93 7.61 -3.17
N LYS A 92 -0.14 8.42 -2.46
CA LYS A 92 1.25 8.73 -2.87
C LYS A 92 2.12 7.48 -2.97
N CYS A 93 2.05 6.59 -1.99
CA CYS A 93 2.81 5.33 -2.01
C CYS A 93 2.41 4.46 -3.20
N SER A 94 1.11 4.35 -3.50
CA SER A 94 0.62 3.59 -4.65
C SER A 94 1.13 4.15 -5.99
N PHE A 95 1.13 5.47 -6.16
CA PHE A 95 1.73 6.09 -7.36
C PHE A 95 3.23 5.87 -7.45
N LEU A 96 3.95 5.91 -6.33
CA LEU A 96 5.38 5.59 -6.31
C LEU A 96 5.65 4.14 -6.71
N ILE A 97 4.85 3.18 -6.22
CA ILE A 97 4.94 1.77 -6.64
C ILE A 97 4.67 1.63 -8.14
N ALA A 98 3.66 2.31 -8.67
CA ALA A 98 3.38 2.31 -10.11
C ALA A 98 4.56 2.88 -10.91
N ALA A 99 5.15 4.00 -10.48
CA ALA A 99 6.32 4.60 -11.12
C ALA A 99 7.56 3.68 -11.08
N LEU A 100 7.83 3.04 -9.94
CA LEU A 100 8.90 2.03 -9.82
C LEU A 100 8.65 0.83 -10.74
N SER A 101 7.40 0.42 -10.89
CA SER A 101 7.01 -0.68 -11.78
C SER A 101 7.19 -0.31 -13.26
N VAL A 102 6.95 0.96 -13.64
CA VAL A 102 7.28 1.48 -14.98
C VAL A 102 8.78 1.48 -15.23
N ALA A 103 9.58 1.96 -14.27
CA ALA A 103 11.05 1.93 -14.37
C ALA A 103 11.60 0.51 -14.53
N ARG A 104 10.85 -0.49 -14.08
CA ARG A 104 11.21 -1.90 -14.16
C ARG A 104 10.86 -2.56 -15.50
N LEU A 105 9.88 -2.04 -16.23
CA LEU A 105 9.41 -2.61 -17.49
C LEU A 105 10.53 -2.93 -18.51
N PRO A 106 11.57 -2.07 -18.72
CA PRO A 106 12.68 -2.41 -19.62
C PRO A 106 13.62 -3.49 -19.08
N LEU A 107 13.67 -3.72 -17.76
CA LEU A 107 14.52 -4.74 -17.14
C LEU A 107 13.92 -6.14 -17.22
N ALA A 108 12.60 -6.24 -17.10
CA ALA A 108 11.85 -7.48 -17.15
C ALA A 108 10.41 -7.22 -17.64
N PRO A 109 10.18 -7.23 -18.97
CA PRO A 109 8.86 -6.97 -19.54
C PRO A 109 7.97 -8.19 -19.30
N THR A 110 7.30 -8.23 -18.16
CA THR A 110 6.32 -9.27 -17.83
C THR A 110 4.90 -8.68 -17.87
N PRO A 111 3.90 -9.43 -18.37
CA PRO A 111 2.51 -8.97 -18.35
C PRO A 111 2.04 -8.68 -16.92
N ALA A 112 2.58 -9.39 -15.93
CA ALA A 112 2.32 -9.13 -14.51
C ALA A 112 2.71 -7.70 -14.08
N THR A 113 3.84 -7.17 -14.58
CA THR A 113 4.29 -5.81 -14.24
C THR A 113 3.32 -4.75 -14.79
N ALA A 114 2.77 -4.96 -15.99
CA ALA A 114 1.77 -4.06 -16.55
C ALA A 114 0.50 -4.03 -15.69
N VAL A 115 0.03 -5.20 -15.22
CA VAL A 115 -1.13 -5.29 -14.32
C VAL A 115 -0.86 -4.53 -13.02
N VAL A 116 0.33 -4.69 -12.42
CA VAL A 116 0.73 -3.97 -11.20
C VAL A 116 0.66 -2.46 -11.41
N ILE A 117 1.21 -1.94 -12.52
CA ILE A 117 1.16 -0.51 -12.83
C ILE A 117 -0.28 0.01 -12.86
N ILE A 118 -1.17 -0.69 -13.58
CA ILE A 118 -2.57 -0.29 -13.73
C ILE A 118 -3.28 -0.30 -12.37
N VAL A 119 -3.18 -1.42 -11.64
CA VAL A 119 -3.84 -1.60 -10.34
C VAL A 119 -3.40 -0.54 -9.34
N PHE A 120 -2.09 -0.30 -9.21
CA PHE A 120 -1.58 0.70 -8.26
C PHE A 120 -1.89 2.13 -8.69
N SER A 121 -1.95 2.43 -9.99
CA SER A 121 -2.38 3.74 -10.49
C SER A 121 -3.84 4.02 -10.15
N ILE A 122 -4.73 3.04 -10.42
CA ILE A 122 -6.15 3.15 -10.08
C ILE A 122 -6.34 3.25 -8.57
N ALA A 123 -5.65 2.42 -7.78
CA ALA A 123 -5.70 2.48 -6.32
C ALA A 123 -5.21 3.83 -5.78
N GLY A 124 -4.15 4.40 -6.38
CA GLY A 124 -3.62 5.71 -6.03
C GLY A 124 -4.63 6.83 -6.27
N LEU A 125 -5.25 6.85 -7.45
CA LEU A 125 -6.33 7.79 -7.80
C LEU A 125 -7.50 7.66 -6.83
N PHE A 126 -7.93 6.42 -6.57
CA PHE A 126 -9.04 6.15 -5.68
C PHE A 126 -8.78 6.62 -4.24
N CYS A 127 -7.58 6.38 -3.71
CA CYS A 127 -7.18 6.89 -2.39
C CYS A 127 -7.22 8.42 -2.34
N PHE A 128 -6.83 9.10 -3.42
CA PHE A 128 -6.86 10.56 -3.48
C PHE A 128 -8.28 11.12 -3.54
N VAL A 129 -9.16 10.49 -4.32
CA VAL A 129 -10.59 10.85 -4.37
C VAL A 129 -11.23 10.64 -2.99
N LEU A 130 -10.98 9.50 -2.35
CA LEU A 130 -11.48 9.25 -1.00
C LEU A 130 -10.93 10.25 0.03
N CYS A 131 -9.66 10.64 -0.08
CA CYS A 131 -9.08 11.69 0.77
C CYS A 131 -9.91 12.99 0.69
N GLN A 132 -10.23 13.46 -0.53
CA GLN A 132 -11.02 14.68 -0.71
C GLN A 132 -12.44 14.56 -0.14
N VAL A 133 -13.08 13.40 -0.34
CA VAL A 133 -14.41 13.14 0.21
C VAL A 133 -14.37 13.12 1.73
N PHE A 134 -13.34 12.52 2.33
CA PHE A 134 -13.15 12.50 3.78
C PHE A 134 -12.89 13.91 4.34
N GLU A 135 -12.01 14.69 3.71
CA GLU A 135 -11.73 16.07 4.13
C GLU A 135 -13.01 16.91 4.15
N LYS A 136 -13.84 16.84 3.09
CA LYS A 136 -15.15 17.52 3.07
C LYS A 136 -16.09 17.01 4.14
N ALA A 137 -16.21 15.70 4.32
CA ALA A 137 -17.10 15.11 5.32
C ALA A 137 -16.71 15.52 6.75
N ILE A 138 -15.41 15.63 7.04
CA ILE A 138 -14.91 16.10 8.33
C ILE A 138 -15.24 17.58 8.54
N GLN A 139 -15.03 18.43 7.52
CA GLN A 139 -15.38 19.85 7.58
C GLN A 139 -16.87 20.05 7.87
N TYR A 140 -17.76 19.36 7.14
CA TYR A 140 -19.21 19.45 7.40
C TYR A 140 -19.58 19.02 8.81
N LYS A 141 -18.87 18.04 9.37
CA LYS A 141 -19.09 17.59 10.75
C LYS A 141 -18.66 18.67 11.75
N GLU A 142 -17.49 19.27 11.56
CA GLU A 142 -16.98 20.33 12.44
C GLU A 142 -17.84 21.59 12.38
N GLU A 143 -18.31 22.01 11.21
CA GLU A 143 -19.22 23.15 11.05
C GLU A 143 -20.56 22.92 11.76
N ASN A 144 -21.12 21.72 11.66
CA ASN A 144 -22.37 21.39 12.33
C ASN A 144 -22.22 21.30 13.86
N ASP A 145 -21.08 20.79 14.36
CA ASP A 145 -20.78 20.76 15.81
C ASP A 145 -20.55 22.17 16.40
N LEU A 146 -20.16 23.16 15.59
CA LEU A 146 -19.97 24.56 16.01
C LEU A 146 -21.27 25.39 16.05
N THR A 147 -22.34 24.91 15.40
CA THR A 147 -23.60 25.66 15.27
C THR A 147 -24.64 25.28 16.33
N ILE A 148 -24.41 24.18 17.07
CA ILE A 148 -25.25 23.68 18.17
C ILE A 148 -24.65 24.13 19.51
#